data_AF-A0A2G6KPW6-F1
#
_entry.id   AF-A0A2G6KPW6-F1
#
_cell.length_a   1.000
_cell.length_b   1.000
_cell.length_c   1.000
_cell.angle_alpha   90.00
_cell.angle_beta   90.00
_cell.angle_gamma   90.00
#
_symmetry.space_group_name_H-M   'P 1'
#
loop_
_entity.id
_entity.type
_entity.pdbx_description
1 polymer ?
#
loop_
_entity_poly.entity_id
_entity_poly.type
_entity_poly.pdbx_seq_one_letter_code
_entity_poly.pdbx_strand_id
1 'polypeptide(L)'
;GTGDSAGDFIDGDWQQWADDTVTAIHHARELGYKRVTLLGIRLGAMLAAAAAERAPVEHLVFWQPVASGKVALNQFLRLKVAASIGRDETATSTAALEQEINDGNSIQVAGYDISPGLFKGLQAASLNAHMTQLALPVDWYTVLASAERKTPRGDKTVMDKWRQAGAQVNVAERPVVFDCEGSQLLGILHEPGTPARAGMLIVVAGGPQFRVGAHRQFVALGRQMAAAGMPTLRFDHRGTGDSEGQCKGFMDMGADIGAAIDVFFKEHPSLERVVIWGECESASAAAFYAHNDDRVDGIFMVNPWIRTEAGQAQTYLKHYYWGRLRDPEFWHKVKSGDFSLLRSVKGWLGLVSNARKGRQSNGRAVDEADLVALPLPERLTRSLMLYSGRVYVLTSGNDYIAQEFKDFIGKSALWQNSDLNQRIEFSDMADADHTFSRSHWREQLFTETRDWSLLAIGK
;
A
#
# COMPACT_ATOMS: atom_id res chain seq x y z
N GLY A 1 -12.99 -34.94 -16.29
CA GLY A 1 -12.60 -35.56 -15.01
C GLY A 1 -12.75 -34.64 -13.81
N THR A 2 -13.03 -33.35 -13.98
CA THR A 2 -13.15 -32.39 -12.87
C THR A 2 -14.25 -31.37 -13.16
N GLY A 3 -15.06 -31.02 -12.16
CA GLY A 3 -16.16 -30.06 -12.30
C GLY A 3 -17.16 -30.52 -13.38
N ASP A 4 -17.56 -29.60 -14.25
CA ASP A 4 -18.50 -29.87 -15.35
C ASP A 4 -17.84 -30.54 -16.58
N SER A 5 -16.51 -30.77 -16.55
CA SER A 5 -15.79 -31.39 -17.67
C SER A 5 -15.91 -32.91 -17.65
N ALA A 6 -16.34 -33.49 -18.77
CA ALA A 6 -16.57 -34.92 -18.96
C ALA A 6 -15.37 -35.83 -18.61
N GLY A 7 -15.64 -37.12 -18.36
CA GLY A 7 -14.66 -38.12 -17.89
C GLY A 7 -14.55 -38.16 -16.36
N ASP A 8 -13.91 -39.20 -15.82
CA ASP A 8 -13.78 -39.40 -14.38
C ASP A 8 -12.47 -38.83 -13.83
N PHE A 9 -12.42 -38.56 -12.52
CA PHE A 9 -11.20 -38.01 -11.89
C PHE A 9 -10.04 -39.02 -11.93
N ILE A 10 -10.34 -40.31 -11.84
CA ILE A 10 -9.35 -41.40 -11.87
C ILE A 10 -8.61 -41.47 -13.21
N ASP A 11 -9.22 -40.98 -14.29
CA ASP A 11 -8.58 -40.88 -15.61
C ASP A 11 -7.62 -39.69 -15.71
N GLY A 12 -7.57 -38.85 -14.67
CA GLY A 12 -6.72 -37.68 -14.60
C GLY A 12 -5.24 -38.03 -14.70
N ASP A 13 -4.53 -37.22 -15.47
CA ASP A 13 -3.07 -37.26 -15.62
C ASP A 13 -2.51 -35.84 -15.55
N TRP A 14 -1.30 -35.70 -15.01
CA TRP A 14 -0.68 -34.38 -14.84
C TRP A 14 -0.43 -33.67 -16.17
N GLN A 15 0.05 -34.40 -17.18
CA GLN A 15 0.32 -33.83 -18.49
C GLN A 15 -0.98 -33.42 -19.17
N GLN A 16 -2.02 -34.24 -19.05
CA GLN A 16 -3.35 -33.90 -19.56
C GLN A 16 -3.89 -32.62 -18.91
N TRP A 17 -3.77 -32.44 -17.60
CA TRP A 17 -4.20 -31.19 -16.95
C TRP A 17 -3.42 -29.96 -17.42
N ALA A 18 -2.14 -30.10 -17.74
CA ALA A 18 -1.36 -29.02 -18.35
C ALA A 18 -1.86 -28.71 -19.77
N ASP A 19 -2.17 -29.74 -20.57
CA ASP A 19 -2.73 -29.62 -21.93
C ASP A 19 -4.13 -28.96 -21.90
N ASP A 20 -4.96 -29.32 -20.92
CA ASP A 20 -6.29 -28.73 -20.70
C ASP A 20 -6.17 -27.23 -20.37
N THR A 21 -5.16 -26.86 -19.57
CA THR A 21 -4.89 -25.45 -19.25
C THR A 21 -4.45 -24.67 -20.49
N VAL A 22 -3.61 -25.26 -21.34
CA VAL A 22 -3.22 -24.67 -22.64
C VAL A 22 -4.44 -24.50 -23.55
N THR A 23 -5.31 -25.50 -23.60
CA THR A 23 -6.57 -25.45 -24.37
C THR A 23 -7.46 -24.29 -23.89
N ALA A 24 -7.57 -24.09 -22.58
CA ALA A 24 -8.33 -22.97 -22.01
C ALA A 24 -7.75 -21.59 -22.40
N ILE A 25 -6.41 -21.46 -22.45
CA ILE A 25 -5.74 -20.22 -22.90
C ILE A 25 -6.09 -19.92 -24.36
N HIS A 26 -6.00 -20.92 -25.23
CA HIS A 26 -6.34 -20.75 -26.65
C HIS A 26 -7.81 -20.40 -26.83
N HIS A 27 -8.71 -21.09 -26.13
CA HIS A 27 -10.13 -20.80 -26.19
C HIS A 27 -10.46 -19.37 -25.76
N ALA A 28 -9.84 -18.87 -24.68
CA ALA A 28 -10.00 -17.46 -24.28
C ALA A 28 -9.55 -16.49 -25.38
N ARG A 29 -8.46 -16.79 -26.09
CA ARG A 29 -8.01 -15.95 -27.20
C ARG A 29 -8.95 -16.00 -28.41
N GLU A 30 -9.52 -17.16 -28.72
CA GLU A 30 -10.54 -17.31 -29.78
C GLU A 30 -11.79 -16.48 -29.49
N LEU A 31 -12.17 -16.34 -28.22
CA LEU A 31 -13.25 -15.45 -27.79
C LEU A 31 -12.90 -13.95 -27.90
N GLY A 32 -11.67 -13.61 -28.29
CA GLY A 32 -11.22 -12.24 -28.51
C GLY A 32 -10.50 -11.58 -27.32
N TYR A 33 -10.23 -12.32 -26.23
CA TYR A 33 -9.48 -11.78 -25.10
C TYR A 33 -8.01 -11.57 -25.46
N LYS A 34 -7.56 -10.31 -25.42
CA LYS A 34 -6.18 -9.93 -25.77
C LYS A 34 -5.17 -10.18 -24.66
N ARG A 35 -5.63 -10.25 -23.40
CA ARG A 35 -4.81 -10.49 -22.22
C ARG A 35 -5.43 -11.61 -21.39
N VAL A 36 -4.65 -12.63 -21.10
CA VAL A 36 -4.95 -13.83 -20.34
C VAL A 36 -3.98 -13.90 -19.16
N THR A 37 -4.53 -13.98 -17.96
CA THR A 37 -3.79 -14.18 -16.71
C THR A 37 -4.17 -15.53 -16.14
N LEU A 38 -3.19 -16.32 -15.69
CA LEU A 38 -3.48 -17.57 -14.99
C LEU A 38 -3.36 -17.38 -13.49
N LEU A 39 -4.41 -17.77 -12.76
CA LEU A 39 -4.39 -17.89 -11.30
C LEU A 39 -4.14 -19.35 -10.93
N GLY A 40 -2.94 -19.63 -10.43
CA GLY A 40 -2.56 -20.94 -9.92
C GLY A 40 -2.67 -21.01 -8.40
N ILE A 41 -3.57 -21.84 -7.90
CA ILE A 41 -3.77 -22.06 -6.45
C ILE A 41 -3.10 -23.37 -6.05
N ARG A 42 -2.22 -23.34 -5.03
CA ARG A 42 -1.50 -24.52 -4.53
C ARG A 42 -0.75 -25.27 -5.66
N LEU A 43 -1.15 -26.50 -5.98
CA LEU A 43 -0.59 -27.30 -7.08
C LEU A 43 -0.87 -26.67 -8.45
N GLY A 44 -1.98 -25.95 -8.59
CA GLY A 44 -2.35 -25.24 -9.82
C GLY A 44 -1.34 -24.18 -10.24
N ALA A 45 -0.49 -23.69 -9.32
CA ALA A 45 0.63 -22.80 -9.69
C ALA A 45 1.66 -23.50 -10.59
N MET A 46 1.96 -24.78 -10.35
CA MET A 46 2.85 -25.55 -11.22
C MET A 46 2.20 -25.84 -12.59
N LEU A 47 0.90 -26.13 -12.62
CA LEU A 47 0.16 -26.28 -13.88
C LEU A 47 0.14 -24.98 -14.69
N ALA A 48 -0.14 -23.85 -14.03
CA ALA A 48 -0.12 -22.53 -14.66
C ALA A 48 1.26 -22.19 -15.23
N ALA A 49 2.33 -22.49 -14.50
CA ALA A 49 3.70 -22.31 -14.99
C ALA A 49 4.00 -23.21 -16.21
N ALA A 50 3.64 -24.49 -16.15
CA ALA A 50 3.82 -25.44 -17.25
C ALA A 50 3.03 -25.05 -18.51
N ALA A 51 1.81 -24.53 -18.34
CA ALA A 51 0.98 -24.06 -19.44
C ALA A 51 1.53 -22.77 -20.07
N ALA A 52 2.05 -21.85 -19.25
CA ALA A 52 2.62 -20.58 -19.71
C ALA A 52 3.88 -20.75 -20.58
N GLU A 53 4.61 -21.87 -20.45
CA GLU A 53 5.71 -22.20 -21.37
C GLU A 53 5.23 -22.57 -22.78
N ARG A 54 3.97 -23.02 -22.90
CA ARG A 54 3.43 -23.64 -24.11
C ARG A 54 2.41 -22.75 -24.81
N ALA A 55 1.84 -21.78 -24.11
CA ALA A 55 0.92 -20.80 -24.67
C ALA A 55 1.15 -19.41 -24.03
N PRO A 56 1.11 -18.33 -24.84
CA PRO A 56 1.40 -17.00 -24.34
C PRO A 56 0.32 -16.52 -23.36
N VAL A 57 0.79 -16.04 -22.20
CA VAL A 57 -0.01 -15.36 -21.17
C VAL A 57 0.72 -14.10 -20.73
N GLU A 58 -0.02 -13.12 -20.24
CA GLU A 58 0.54 -11.80 -19.92
C GLU A 58 0.96 -11.71 -18.45
N HIS A 59 0.46 -12.60 -17.59
CA HIS A 59 0.70 -12.55 -16.15
C HIS A 59 0.37 -13.91 -15.50
N LEU A 60 1.15 -14.28 -14.48
CA LEU A 60 0.84 -15.38 -13.56
C LEU A 60 0.54 -14.85 -12.15
N VAL A 61 -0.49 -15.39 -11.52
CA VAL A 61 -0.79 -15.14 -10.11
C VAL A 61 -0.70 -16.46 -9.36
N PHE A 62 0.19 -16.54 -8.38
CA PHE A 62 0.37 -17.73 -7.55
C PHE A 62 -0.20 -17.49 -6.16
N TRP A 63 -1.21 -18.29 -5.81
CA TRP A 63 -1.81 -18.28 -4.48
C TRP A 63 -1.37 -19.51 -3.68
N GLN A 64 -0.55 -19.27 -2.67
CA GLN A 64 0.06 -20.27 -1.79
C GLN A 64 0.66 -21.44 -2.59
N PRO A 65 1.53 -21.15 -3.57
CA PRO A 65 2.01 -22.16 -4.51
C PRO A 65 2.77 -23.29 -3.82
N VAL A 66 2.76 -24.46 -4.46
CA VAL A 66 3.62 -25.58 -4.08
C VAL A 66 4.82 -25.62 -5.03
N ALA A 67 6.04 -25.65 -4.48
CA ALA A 67 7.26 -25.66 -5.30
C ALA A 67 7.69 -27.06 -5.80
N SER A 68 7.29 -28.12 -5.08
CA SER A 68 7.63 -29.51 -5.37
C SER A 68 6.41 -30.40 -5.21
N GLY A 69 5.97 -31.00 -6.30
CA GLY A 69 4.86 -31.94 -6.29
C GLY A 69 5.15 -33.18 -5.47
N LYS A 70 6.39 -33.71 -5.49
CA LYS A 70 6.83 -34.80 -4.59
C LYS A 70 6.61 -34.47 -3.10
N VAL A 71 6.97 -33.26 -2.66
CA VAL A 71 6.78 -32.85 -1.26
C VAL A 71 5.29 -32.76 -0.92
N ALA A 72 4.47 -32.16 -1.79
CA ALA A 72 3.04 -32.07 -1.57
C ALA A 72 2.34 -33.44 -1.60
N LEU A 73 2.74 -34.31 -2.53
CA LEU A 73 2.25 -35.69 -2.63
C LEU A 73 2.54 -36.44 -1.33
N ASN A 74 3.77 -36.37 -0.82
CA ASN A 74 4.12 -36.99 0.46
C ASN A 74 3.32 -36.43 1.65
N GLN A 75 3.03 -35.13 1.67
CA GLN A 75 2.13 -34.54 2.67
C GLN A 75 0.71 -35.08 2.55
N PHE A 76 0.22 -35.26 1.33
CA PHE A 76 -1.12 -35.80 1.06
C PHE A 76 -1.23 -37.28 1.44
N LEU A 77 -0.24 -38.11 1.10
CA LEU A 77 -0.19 -39.52 1.50
C LEU A 77 -0.15 -39.69 3.03
N ARG A 78 0.56 -38.79 3.73
CA ARG A 78 0.57 -38.79 5.20
C ARG A 78 -0.80 -38.55 5.82
N LEU A 79 -1.69 -37.82 5.16
CA LEU A 79 -3.07 -37.67 5.61
C LEU A 79 -3.81 -39.02 5.59
N LYS A 80 -3.62 -39.84 4.55
CA LYS A 80 -4.19 -41.19 4.48
C LYS A 80 -3.66 -42.09 5.59
N VAL A 81 -2.34 -42.10 5.79
CA VAL A 81 -1.69 -42.89 6.84
C VAL A 81 -2.17 -42.46 8.24
N ALA A 82 -2.29 -41.16 8.50
CA ALA A 82 -2.82 -40.67 9.77
C ALA A 82 -4.29 -41.06 9.97
N ALA A 83 -5.11 -41.01 8.91
CA ALA A 83 -6.51 -41.38 8.96
C ALA A 83 -6.76 -42.88 9.16
N SER A 84 -5.84 -43.76 8.73
CA SER A 84 -5.95 -45.21 9.00
C SER A 84 -5.64 -45.55 10.46
N ILE A 85 -4.74 -44.81 11.10
CA ILE A 85 -4.39 -45.01 12.52
C ILE A 85 -5.58 -44.72 13.45
N GLY A 86 -6.45 -43.77 13.10
CA GLY A 86 -7.63 -43.42 13.89
C GLY A 86 -8.85 -44.31 13.68
N ARG A 87 -8.82 -45.28 12.74
CA ARG A 87 -9.98 -46.07 12.29
C ARG A 87 -9.86 -47.59 12.51
N ASP A 88 -8.85 -48.06 13.24
CA ASP A 88 -8.55 -49.51 13.42
C ASP A 88 -8.38 -50.28 12.09
N GLU A 89 -8.06 -49.56 11.00
CA GLU A 89 -7.67 -50.16 9.73
C GLU A 89 -6.21 -50.66 9.82
N THR A 90 -5.84 -51.64 9.00
CA THR A 90 -4.44 -52.08 8.90
C THR A 90 -3.54 -50.88 8.62
N ALA A 91 -2.60 -50.63 9.53
CA ALA A 91 -1.68 -49.50 9.42
C ALA A 91 -0.94 -49.56 8.08
N THR A 92 -1.27 -48.65 7.16
CA THR A 92 -0.57 -48.52 5.88
C THR A 92 0.59 -47.55 6.01
N SER A 93 1.56 -47.64 5.10
CA SER A 93 2.71 -46.73 5.05
C SER A 93 2.75 -46.00 3.71
N THR A 94 3.41 -44.85 3.68
CA THR A 94 3.64 -44.14 2.41
C THR A 94 4.37 -45.01 1.38
N ALA A 95 5.30 -45.86 1.81
CA ALA A 95 6.00 -46.81 0.95
C ALA A 95 5.07 -47.91 0.40
N ALA A 96 4.12 -48.41 1.20
CA ALA A 96 3.14 -49.39 0.74
C ALA A 96 2.20 -48.79 -0.32
N LEU A 97 1.75 -47.54 -0.11
CA LEU A 97 0.93 -46.80 -1.09
C LEU A 97 1.71 -46.52 -2.39
N GLU A 98 3.00 -46.18 -2.30
CA GLU A 98 3.87 -46.05 -3.46
C GLU A 98 4.04 -47.39 -4.20
N GLN A 99 4.11 -48.51 -3.48
CA GLN A 99 4.18 -49.83 -4.09
C GLN A 99 2.89 -50.18 -4.84
N GLU A 100 1.72 -49.92 -4.26
CA GLU A 100 0.43 -50.12 -4.95
C GLU A 100 0.38 -49.38 -6.29
N ILE A 101 0.86 -48.13 -6.32
CA ILE A 101 0.98 -47.33 -7.55
C ILE A 101 1.95 -47.95 -8.55
N ASN A 102 3.09 -48.44 -8.08
CA ASN A 102 4.09 -49.08 -8.94
C ASN A 102 3.60 -50.41 -9.52
N ASP A 103 2.73 -51.12 -8.79
CA ASP A 103 2.05 -52.33 -9.25
C ASP A 103 0.91 -52.03 -10.24
N GLY A 104 0.65 -50.75 -10.53
CA GLY A 104 -0.35 -50.28 -11.50
C GLY A 104 -1.73 -50.01 -10.90
N ASN A 105 -1.88 -50.10 -9.58
CA ASN A 105 -3.15 -49.85 -8.91
C ASN A 105 -3.32 -48.37 -8.57
N SER A 106 -4.56 -47.88 -8.54
CA SER A 106 -4.89 -46.55 -8.02
C SER A 106 -4.98 -46.55 -6.50
N ILE A 107 -4.68 -45.43 -5.86
CA ILE A 107 -4.85 -45.26 -4.41
C ILE A 107 -5.86 -44.16 -4.09
N GLN A 108 -6.77 -44.43 -3.16
CA GLN A 108 -7.68 -43.38 -2.68
C GLN A 108 -7.06 -42.58 -1.53
N VAL A 109 -6.99 -41.26 -1.62
CA VAL A 109 -6.50 -40.37 -0.55
C VAL A 109 -7.51 -39.24 -0.32
N ALA A 110 -8.01 -39.11 0.92
CA ALA A 110 -8.99 -38.08 1.29
C ALA A 110 -10.23 -38.02 0.37
N GLY A 111 -10.68 -39.17 -0.14
CA GLY A 111 -11.84 -39.27 -1.04
C GLY A 111 -11.54 -39.11 -2.53
N TYR A 112 -10.27 -38.97 -2.93
CA TYR A 112 -9.85 -38.85 -4.32
C TYR A 112 -9.03 -40.06 -4.75
N ASP A 113 -9.40 -40.68 -5.87
CA ASP A 113 -8.64 -41.77 -6.48
C ASP A 113 -7.48 -41.21 -7.31
N ILE A 114 -6.26 -41.57 -6.92
CA ILE A 114 -5.03 -41.15 -7.59
C ILE A 114 -4.55 -42.30 -8.46
N SER A 115 -4.56 -42.08 -9.78
CA SER A 115 -4.03 -43.01 -10.76
C SER A 115 -2.50 -43.05 -10.75
N PRO A 116 -1.87 -44.11 -11.28
CA PRO A 116 -0.42 -44.15 -11.44
C PRO A 116 0.15 -43.00 -12.29
N GLY A 117 -0.59 -42.55 -13.32
CA GLY A 117 -0.20 -41.43 -14.18
C GLY A 117 -0.15 -40.12 -13.38
N LEU A 118 -1.25 -39.78 -12.70
CA LEU A 118 -1.32 -38.60 -11.87
C LEU A 118 -0.28 -38.62 -10.74
N PHE A 119 -0.06 -39.76 -10.09
CA PHE A 119 0.93 -39.91 -9.03
C PHE A 119 2.34 -39.60 -9.53
N LYS A 120 2.76 -40.25 -10.63
CA LYS A 120 4.10 -40.09 -11.20
C LYS A 120 4.30 -38.68 -11.74
N GLY A 121 3.28 -38.12 -12.40
CA GLY A 121 3.28 -36.74 -12.88
C GLY A 121 3.46 -35.72 -11.76
N LEU A 122 2.66 -35.83 -10.69
CA LEU A 122 2.80 -34.99 -9.49
C LEU A 122 4.17 -35.17 -8.84
N GLN A 123 4.69 -36.40 -8.76
CA GLN A 123 5.99 -36.65 -8.16
C GLN A 123 7.13 -35.96 -8.94
N ALA A 124 7.03 -35.90 -10.27
CA ALA A 124 8.00 -35.23 -11.15
C ALA A 124 7.81 -33.71 -11.23
N ALA A 125 6.60 -33.20 -10.96
CA ALA A 125 6.27 -31.79 -11.09
C ALA A 125 7.11 -30.90 -10.14
N SER A 126 7.68 -29.84 -10.70
CA SER A 126 8.36 -28.81 -9.93
C SER A 126 8.15 -27.44 -10.54
N LEU A 127 7.79 -26.47 -9.70
CA LEU A 127 7.67 -25.07 -10.12
C LEU A 127 9.00 -24.54 -10.68
N ASN A 128 10.12 -24.98 -10.12
CA ASN A 128 11.46 -24.58 -10.59
C ASN A 128 11.81 -25.12 -11.98
N ALA A 129 11.11 -26.14 -12.49
CA ALA A 129 11.36 -26.64 -13.84
C ALA A 129 11.04 -25.59 -14.92
N HIS A 130 10.20 -24.60 -14.59
CA HIS A 130 9.65 -23.65 -15.55
C HIS A 130 10.29 -22.24 -15.47
N MET A 131 11.38 -22.08 -14.71
CA MET A 131 11.91 -20.75 -14.37
C MET A 131 12.59 -20.02 -15.54
N THR A 132 13.20 -20.73 -16.48
CA THR A 132 14.07 -20.14 -17.51
C THR A 132 13.31 -19.59 -18.72
N GLN A 133 12.03 -19.91 -18.84
CA GLN A 133 11.23 -19.60 -20.03
C GLN A 133 10.23 -18.44 -19.79
N LEU A 134 10.12 -17.95 -18.56
CA LEU A 134 9.09 -16.98 -18.17
C LEU A 134 9.72 -15.62 -17.84
N ALA A 135 9.92 -14.78 -18.86
CA ALA A 135 10.17 -13.34 -18.69
C ALA A 135 8.85 -12.58 -18.44
N LEU A 136 8.00 -13.13 -17.58
CA LEU A 136 6.65 -12.64 -17.31
C LEU A 136 6.56 -12.07 -15.88
N PRO A 137 5.66 -11.11 -15.63
CA PRO A 137 5.25 -10.76 -14.27
C PRO A 137 4.66 -11.98 -13.55
N VAL A 138 5.00 -12.14 -12.28
CA VAL A 138 4.46 -13.18 -11.39
C VAL A 138 4.12 -12.55 -10.04
N ASP A 139 2.83 -12.49 -9.70
CA ASP A 139 2.38 -12.08 -8.37
C ASP A 139 2.34 -13.28 -7.42
N TRP A 140 3.11 -13.23 -6.33
CA TRP A 140 3.25 -14.32 -5.37
C TRP A 140 2.55 -14.00 -4.03
N TYR A 141 1.48 -14.73 -3.74
CA TYR A 141 0.74 -14.62 -2.48
C TYR A 141 1.03 -15.81 -1.58
N THR A 142 1.61 -15.56 -0.42
CA THR A 142 1.79 -16.57 0.63
C THR A 142 0.77 -16.36 1.73
N VAL A 143 -0.03 -17.39 2.02
CA VAL A 143 -0.94 -17.37 3.18
C VAL A 143 -0.16 -17.75 4.43
N LEU A 144 -0.16 -16.85 5.41
CA LEU A 144 0.51 -17.01 6.69
C LEU A 144 -0.53 -17.28 7.78
N ALA A 145 -0.20 -18.16 8.73
CA ALA A 145 -1.12 -18.52 9.82
C ALA A 145 -1.33 -17.37 10.83
N SER A 146 -0.38 -16.42 10.89
CA SER A 146 -0.47 -15.20 11.70
C SER A 146 0.41 -14.11 11.08
N ALA A 147 0.18 -12.86 11.47
CA ALA A 147 0.93 -11.71 10.96
C ALA A 147 2.41 -11.72 11.40
N GLU A 148 2.77 -12.37 12.52
CA GLU A 148 4.17 -12.45 12.96
C GLU A 148 5.00 -13.49 12.20
N ARG A 149 4.35 -14.40 11.47
CA ARG A 149 5.05 -15.44 10.71
C ARG A 149 5.69 -14.85 9.47
N LYS A 150 6.97 -15.16 9.23
CA LYS A 150 7.67 -14.78 8.01
C LYS A 150 7.31 -15.73 6.85
N THR A 151 7.40 -15.22 5.62
CA THR A 151 7.31 -16.04 4.40
C THR A 151 8.23 -17.27 4.52
N PRO A 152 7.74 -18.49 4.28
CA PRO A 152 8.54 -19.70 4.41
C PRO A 152 9.82 -19.63 3.58
N ARG A 153 10.91 -20.18 4.13
CA ARG A 153 12.21 -20.19 3.44
C ARG A 153 12.13 -20.90 2.07
N GLY A 154 11.27 -21.91 1.95
CA GLY A 154 11.01 -22.61 0.69
C GLY A 154 10.51 -21.66 -0.40
N ASP A 155 9.45 -20.90 -0.12
CA ASP A 155 8.91 -19.88 -1.01
C ASP A 155 9.97 -18.83 -1.36
N LYS A 156 10.68 -18.28 -0.37
CA LYS A 156 11.76 -17.30 -0.61
C LYS A 156 12.81 -17.83 -1.57
N THR A 157 13.29 -19.05 -1.35
CA THR A 157 14.30 -19.69 -2.20
C THR A 157 13.81 -19.85 -3.64
N VAL A 158 12.53 -20.16 -3.84
CA VAL A 158 11.95 -20.33 -5.18
C VAL A 158 11.78 -18.98 -5.87
N MET A 159 11.26 -17.98 -5.16
CA MET A 159 11.13 -16.62 -5.68
C MET A 159 12.48 -16.04 -6.09
N ASP A 160 13.52 -16.24 -5.27
CA ASP A 160 14.88 -15.77 -5.57
C ASP A 160 15.46 -16.47 -6.81
N LYS A 161 15.24 -17.77 -6.98
CA LYS A 161 15.65 -18.50 -8.19
C LYS A 161 14.93 -18.01 -9.43
N TRP A 162 13.62 -17.76 -9.34
CA TRP A 162 12.83 -17.23 -10.45
C TRP A 162 13.28 -15.81 -10.83
N ARG A 163 13.58 -14.95 -9.84
CA ARG A 163 14.17 -13.63 -10.07
C ARG A 163 15.54 -13.71 -10.74
N GLN A 164 16.40 -14.62 -10.27
CA GLN A 164 17.72 -14.88 -10.89
C GLN A 164 17.61 -15.39 -12.33
N ALA A 165 16.53 -16.12 -12.65
CA ALA A 165 16.23 -16.59 -14.00
C ALA A 165 15.59 -15.50 -14.90
N GLY A 166 15.31 -14.30 -14.37
CA GLY A 166 14.79 -13.15 -15.12
C GLY A 166 13.28 -12.90 -14.98
N ALA A 167 12.56 -13.69 -14.18
CA ALA A 167 11.13 -13.46 -13.93
C ALA A 167 10.91 -12.24 -13.01
N GLN A 168 9.89 -11.44 -13.30
CA GLN A 168 9.47 -10.32 -12.45
C GLN A 168 8.56 -10.83 -11.32
N VAL A 169 9.16 -11.42 -10.28
CA VAL A 169 8.41 -11.95 -9.13
C VAL A 169 8.11 -10.85 -8.13
N ASN A 170 6.86 -10.41 -8.10
CA ASN A 170 6.33 -9.44 -7.16
C ASN A 170 5.81 -10.17 -5.92
N VAL A 171 6.35 -9.85 -4.75
CA VAL A 171 5.73 -10.23 -3.47
C VAL A 171 4.90 -9.02 -3.07
N ALA A 172 3.61 -9.06 -3.42
CA ALA A 172 2.82 -7.84 -3.52
C ALA A 172 2.86 -7.02 -2.24
N GLU A 173 2.55 -7.64 -1.09
CA GLU A 173 2.35 -6.95 0.19
C GLU A 173 2.53 -7.94 1.35
N ARG A 174 3.20 -7.53 2.44
CA ARG A 174 3.37 -8.32 3.67
C ARG A 174 2.89 -7.54 4.90
N PRO A 175 2.03 -8.12 5.75
CA PRO A 175 1.66 -7.46 7.00
C PRO A 175 2.84 -7.43 7.98
N VAL A 176 2.89 -6.38 8.80
CA VAL A 176 3.81 -6.26 9.92
C VAL A 176 3.07 -5.71 11.11
N VAL A 177 3.27 -6.31 12.28
CA VAL A 177 2.72 -5.84 13.55
C VAL A 177 3.88 -5.37 14.42
N PHE A 178 3.73 -4.22 15.06
CA PHE A 178 4.79 -3.60 15.85
C PHE A 178 4.23 -2.85 17.05
N ASP A 179 5.04 -2.75 18.11
CA ASP A 179 4.66 -2.04 19.34
C ASP A 179 4.86 -0.54 19.19
N CYS A 180 3.90 0.23 19.69
CA CYS A 180 4.02 1.67 19.92
C CYS A 180 3.45 2.01 21.30
N GLU A 181 4.34 2.27 22.27
CA GLU A 181 3.99 2.62 23.65
C GLU A 181 3.01 1.60 24.28
N GLY A 182 3.24 0.30 24.04
CA GLY A 182 2.41 -0.78 24.59
C GLY A 182 1.11 -1.07 23.81
N SER A 183 0.87 -0.41 22.68
CA SER A 183 -0.23 -0.74 21.75
C SER A 183 0.32 -1.41 20.49
N GLN A 184 -0.32 -2.48 19.99
CA GLN A 184 0.07 -3.11 18.72
C GLN A 184 -0.49 -2.33 17.53
N LEU A 185 0.39 -1.91 16.62
CA LEU A 185 0.04 -1.25 15.37
C LEU A 185 0.22 -2.20 14.19
N LEU A 186 -0.62 -2.02 13.18
CA LEU A 186 -0.60 -2.80 11.95
C LEU A 186 -0.09 -1.96 10.77
N GLY A 187 0.90 -2.51 10.08
CA GLY A 187 1.45 -2.00 8.83
C GLY A 187 1.39 -3.01 7.68
N ILE A 188 1.52 -2.52 6.46
CA ILE A 188 1.70 -3.31 5.24
C ILE A 188 2.97 -2.84 4.55
N LEU A 189 3.93 -3.75 4.41
CA LEU A 189 5.15 -3.58 3.65
C LEU A 189 4.92 -3.97 2.19
N HIS A 190 5.34 -3.12 1.28
CA HIS A 190 5.44 -3.39 -0.15
C HIS A 190 6.90 -3.67 -0.46
N GLU A 191 7.20 -4.91 -0.84
CA GLU A 191 8.59 -5.35 -1.01
C GLU A 191 9.02 -5.30 -2.48
N PRO A 192 10.07 -4.52 -2.82
CA PRO A 192 10.64 -4.52 -4.16
C PRO A 192 11.40 -5.82 -4.43
N GLY A 193 11.50 -6.20 -5.70
CA GLY A 193 12.33 -7.34 -6.11
C GLY A 193 13.82 -7.14 -5.81
N THR A 194 14.31 -5.90 -5.94
CA THR A 194 15.66 -5.48 -5.52
C THR A 194 15.53 -4.17 -4.75
N PRO A 195 15.73 -4.17 -3.42
CA PRO A 195 15.50 -3.01 -2.59
C PRO A 195 16.60 -1.94 -2.76
N ALA A 196 16.17 -0.71 -3.00
CA ALA A 196 16.99 0.47 -2.80
C ALA A 196 17.36 0.65 -1.32
N ARG A 197 18.38 1.48 -1.06
CA ARG A 197 18.81 1.84 0.31
C ARG A 197 17.92 2.89 0.97
N ALA A 198 16.85 3.31 0.32
CA ALA A 198 15.87 4.18 0.94
C ALA A 198 14.45 3.69 0.67
N GLY A 199 13.57 3.98 1.62
CA GLY A 199 12.17 3.56 1.59
C GLY A 199 11.21 4.73 1.69
N MET A 200 9.92 4.47 1.50
CA MET A 200 8.84 5.41 1.75
C MET A 200 7.97 4.96 2.91
N LEU A 201 7.69 5.87 3.84
CA LEU A 201 6.67 5.71 4.85
C LEU A 201 5.44 6.53 4.45
N ILE A 202 4.33 5.85 4.16
CA ILE A 202 3.04 6.51 3.91
C ILE A 202 2.33 6.67 5.25
N VAL A 203 2.21 7.92 5.71
CA VAL A 203 1.45 8.29 6.91
C VAL A 203 -0.01 8.46 6.53
N VAL A 204 -0.89 7.94 7.39
CA VAL A 204 -2.32 7.85 7.15
C VAL A 204 -3.04 8.57 8.26
N ALA A 205 -3.57 9.76 8.00
CA ALA A 205 -4.36 10.56 8.92
C ALA A 205 -5.49 11.28 8.16
N GLY A 206 -6.47 11.83 8.88
CA GLY A 206 -7.62 12.53 8.30
C GLY A 206 -8.90 11.70 8.25
N GLY A 207 -9.80 11.92 9.20
CA GLY A 207 -11.11 11.24 9.27
C GLY A 207 -10.98 9.72 9.53
N PRO A 208 -12.06 8.93 9.31
CA PRO A 208 -12.02 7.47 9.45
C PRO A 208 -11.33 6.81 8.24
N GLN A 209 -10.13 7.29 7.91
CA GLN A 209 -9.28 6.70 6.88
C GLN A 209 -8.36 5.66 7.50
N PHE A 210 -8.15 4.59 6.74
CA PHE A 210 -7.24 3.50 7.09
C PHE A 210 -6.17 3.40 6.02
N ARG A 211 -5.18 2.54 6.24
CA ARG A 211 -4.00 2.26 5.40
C ARG A 211 -4.25 2.01 3.92
N VAL A 212 -5.49 1.89 3.48
CA VAL A 212 -5.88 1.78 2.07
C VAL A 212 -5.89 3.13 1.35
N GLY A 213 -6.17 4.22 2.07
CA GLY A 213 -6.35 5.58 1.54
C GLY A 213 -7.61 5.74 0.69
N ALA A 214 -7.99 6.99 0.41
CA ALA A 214 -9.09 7.30 -0.51
C ALA A 214 -8.87 6.60 -1.87
N HIS A 215 -9.91 6.01 -2.45
CA HIS A 215 -9.85 5.33 -3.76
C HIS A 215 -8.74 4.27 -3.90
N ARG A 216 -8.31 3.65 -2.77
CA ARG A 216 -7.17 2.71 -2.70
C ARG A 216 -5.83 3.33 -3.10
N GLN A 217 -5.71 4.66 -2.99
CA GLN A 217 -4.56 5.43 -3.47
C GLN A 217 -3.25 4.96 -2.82
N PHE A 218 -3.23 4.73 -1.50
CA PHE A 218 -2.00 4.34 -0.80
C PHE A 218 -1.56 2.92 -1.12
N VAL A 219 -2.50 2.03 -1.45
CA VAL A 219 -2.20 0.69 -1.96
C VAL A 219 -1.54 0.78 -3.33
N ALA A 220 -2.12 1.57 -4.24
CA ALA A 220 -1.59 1.73 -5.58
C ALA A 220 -0.22 2.40 -5.58
N LEU A 221 -0.03 3.46 -4.79
CA LEU A 221 1.24 4.15 -4.62
C LEU A 221 2.31 3.20 -4.06
N GLY A 222 2.02 2.47 -2.97
CA GLY A 222 2.98 1.55 -2.36
C GLY A 222 3.47 0.48 -3.34
N ARG A 223 2.57 -0.07 -4.16
CA ARG A 223 2.93 -1.01 -5.22
C ARG A 223 3.77 -0.38 -6.32
N GLN A 224 3.46 0.84 -6.74
CA GLN A 224 4.26 1.53 -7.76
C GLN A 224 5.67 1.88 -7.26
N MET A 225 5.80 2.30 -6.00
CA MET A 225 7.11 2.55 -5.39
C MET A 225 7.93 1.27 -5.24
N ALA A 226 7.31 0.16 -4.81
CA ALA A 226 7.98 -1.14 -4.74
C ALA A 226 8.39 -1.66 -6.14
N ALA A 227 7.54 -1.48 -7.16
CA ALA A 227 7.89 -1.79 -8.54
C ALA A 227 9.08 -0.94 -9.05
N ALA A 228 9.23 0.28 -8.54
CA ALA A 228 10.37 1.15 -8.82
C ALA A 228 11.62 0.85 -7.95
N GLY A 229 11.60 -0.24 -7.18
CA GLY A 229 12.73 -0.67 -6.34
C GLY A 229 12.73 -0.10 -4.93
N MET A 230 11.76 0.75 -4.57
CA MET A 230 11.73 1.45 -3.28
C MET A 230 10.81 0.71 -2.28
N PRO A 231 11.34 0.13 -1.19
CA PRO A 231 10.50 -0.42 -0.13
C PRO A 231 9.50 0.63 0.35
N THR A 232 8.26 0.22 0.60
CA THR A 232 7.24 1.14 1.12
C THR A 232 6.51 0.53 2.30
N LEU A 233 6.39 1.28 3.40
CA LEU A 233 5.53 0.92 4.54
C LEU A 233 4.34 1.87 4.58
N ARG A 234 3.13 1.32 4.69
CA ARG A 234 1.91 2.06 5.06
C ARG A 234 1.36 1.46 6.34
N PHE A 235 0.90 2.27 7.28
CA PHE A 235 0.45 1.78 8.58
C PHE A 235 -0.77 2.53 9.10
N ASP A 236 -1.50 1.88 10.01
CA ASP A 236 -2.56 2.52 10.80
C ASP A 236 -1.96 2.96 12.15
N HIS A 237 -2.13 4.23 12.51
CA HIS A 237 -1.71 4.72 13.82
C HIS A 237 -2.67 4.25 14.92
N ARG A 238 -2.30 4.49 16.18
CA ARG A 238 -3.13 4.09 17.33
C ARG A 238 -4.58 4.52 17.18
N GLY A 239 -5.48 3.60 17.54
CA GLY A 239 -6.94 3.78 17.50
C GLY A 239 -7.54 3.95 16.11
N THR A 240 -6.83 3.54 15.05
CA THR A 240 -7.35 3.51 13.67
C THR A 240 -7.18 2.15 13.03
N GLY A 241 -8.11 1.80 12.13
CA GLY A 241 -8.08 0.54 11.40
C GLY A 241 -8.11 -0.65 12.35
N ASP A 242 -7.12 -1.53 12.19
CA ASP A 242 -6.93 -2.71 13.04
C ASP A 242 -5.86 -2.49 14.13
N SER A 243 -5.34 -1.26 14.27
CA SER A 243 -4.36 -0.91 15.30
C SER A 243 -5.04 -0.64 16.64
N GLU A 244 -4.38 -1.09 17.71
CA GLU A 244 -4.84 -0.91 19.09
C GLU A 244 -4.66 0.54 19.59
N GLY A 245 -5.07 0.79 20.83
CA GLY A 245 -4.86 2.06 21.52
C GLY A 245 -5.90 3.13 21.19
N GLN A 246 -5.64 4.36 21.65
CA GLN A 246 -6.53 5.50 21.47
C GLN A 246 -6.07 6.37 20.31
N CYS A 247 -7.01 6.81 19.47
CA CYS A 247 -6.75 7.79 18.42
C CYS A 247 -6.42 9.16 19.05
N LYS A 248 -5.16 9.60 18.90
CA LYS A 248 -4.68 10.89 19.39
C LYS A 248 -4.82 12.03 18.37
N GLY A 249 -5.05 11.69 17.10
CA GLY A 249 -5.12 12.64 15.98
C GLY A 249 -3.75 13.10 15.49
N PHE A 250 -3.73 13.78 14.33
CA PHE A 250 -2.51 14.07 13.58
C PHE A 250 -1.50 15.00 14.28
N MET A 251 -1.95 15.76 15.28
CA MET A 251 -1.10 16.69 16.06
C MET A 251 -0.17 15.95 17.03
N ASP A 252 -0.45 14.68 17.34
CA ASP A 252 0.29 13.84 18.30
C ASP A 252 0.52 12.42 17.74
N MET A 253 1.08 12.35 16.53
CA MET A 253 1.45 11.10 15.85
C MET A 253 2.95 10.79 15.92
N GLY A 254 3.75 11.57 16.66
CA GLY A 254 5.21 11.46 16.61
C GLY A 254 5.71 10.07 17.02
N ALA A 255 5.19 9.53 18.11
CA ALA A 255 5.54 8.17 18.56
C ALA A 255 5.10 7.09 17.56
N ASP A 256 3.92 7.23 16.94
CA ASP A 256 3.40 6.28 15.96
C ASP A 256 4.27 6.25 14.69
N ILE A 257 4.66 7.44 14.18
CA ILE A 257 5.56 7.57 13.03
C ILE A 257 6.95 6.99 13.38
N GLY A 258 7.49 7.30 14.56
CA GLY A 258 8.78 6.77 14.99
C GLY A 258 8.80 5.26 15.11
N ALA A 259 7.79 4.66 15.74
CA ALA A 259 7.65 3.21 15.82
C ALA A 259 7.52 2.56 14.44
N ALA A 260 6.83 3.21 13.49
CA ALA A 260 6.72 2.74 12.12
C ALA A 260 8.07 2.79 11.38
N ILE A 261 8.88 3.84 11.56
CA ILE A 261 10.25 3.90 11.01
C ILE A 261 11.14 2.83 11.65
N ASP A 262 11.06 2.64 12.97
CA ASP A 262 11.85 1.64 13.68
C ASP A 262 11.60 0.22 13.15
N VAL A 263 10.32 -0.17 13.00
CA VAL A 263 10.01 -1.47 12.40
C VAL A 263 10.43 -1.52 10.94
N PHE A 264 10.36 -0.42 10.20
CA PHE A 264 10.73 -0.41 8.80
C PHE A 264 12.22 -0.70 8.59
N PHE A 265 13.10 -0.05 9.37
CA PHE A 265 14.54 -0.31 9.36
C PHE A 265 14.89 -1.71 9.91
N LYS A 266 14.11 -2.22 10.87
CA LYS A 266 14.27 -3.61 11.35
C LYS A 266 13.94 -4.64 10.27
N GLU A 267 12.89 -4.41 9.49
CA GLU A 267 12.44 -5.31 8.43
C GLU A 267 13.30 -5.20 7.17
N HIS A 268 13.91 -4.04 6.93
CA HIS A 268 14.87 -3.82 5.84
C HIS A 268 16.20 -3.22 6.37
N PRO A 269 17.12 -4.06 6.88
CA PRO A 269 18.39 -3.60 7.46
C PRO A 269 19.34 -2.89 6.48
N SER A 270 19.07 -2.95 5.17
CA SER A 270 19.80 -2.21 4.13
C SER A 270 19.28 -0.79 3.91
N LEU A 271 18.17 -0.40 4.55
CA LEU A 271 17.69 0.97 4.52
C LEU A 271 18.64 1.86 5.30
N GLU A 272 18.92 3.01 4.71
CA GLU A 272 19.71 4.10 5.30
C GLU A 272 18.83 5.32 5.56
N ARG A 273 17.86 5.56 4.67
CA ARG A 273 17.02 6.76 4.68
C ARG A 273 15.55 6.41 4.43
N VAL A 274 14.66 7.29 4.86
CA VAL A 274 13.23 7.20 4.56
C VAL A 274 12.69 8.54 4.06
N VAL A 275 11.77 8.48 3.10
CA VAL A 275 10.92 9.59 2.71
C VAL A 275 9.56 9.42 3.37
N ILE A 276 9.09 10.42 4.12
CA ILE A 276 7.73 10.40 4.65
C ILE A 276 6.79 11.02 3.63
N TRP A 277 5.80 10.26 3.19
CA TRP A 277 4.75 10.71 2.30
C TRP A 277 3.46 10.91 3.10
N GLY A 278 2.81 12.07 2.94
CA GLY A 278 1.57 12.38 3.64
C GLY A 278 0.64 13.28 2.84
N GLU A 279 -0.66 12.99 2.93
CA GLU A 279 -1.75 13.79 2.37
C GLU A 279 -2.52 14.50 3.49
N CYS A 280 -2.86 15.78 3.28
CA CYS A 280 -3.70 16.58 4.17
C CYS A 280 -3.15 16.69 5.60
N GLU A 281 -3.85 16.16 6.60
CA GLU A 281 -3.41 16.09 7.99
C GLU A 281 -2.10 15.31 8.15
N SER A 282 -1.92 14.25 7.34
CA SER A 282 -0.73 13.41 7.34
C SER A 282 0.52 14.17 6.88
N ALA A 283 0.35 15.13 5.96
CA ALA A 283 1.44 15.99 5.50
C ALA A 283 1.96 16.86 6.66
N SER A 284 1.04 17.42 7.46
CA SER A 284 1.39 18.24 8.62
C SER A 284 2.00 17.40 9.75
N ALA A 285 1.48 16.19 10.00
CA ALA A 285 2.06 15.24 10.93
C ALA A 285 3.50 14.85 10.54
N ALA A 286 3.76 14.61 9.25
CA ALA A 286 5.10 14.34 8.73
C ALA A 286 6.07 15.50 9.03
N ALA A 287 5.65 16.73 8.77
CA ALA A 287 6.45 17.92 9.06
C ALA A 287 6.74 18.09 10.57
N PHE A 288 5.77 17.80 11.44
CA PHE A 288 5.99 17.85 12.89
C PHE A 288 7.00 16.82 13.38
N TYR A 289 7.09 15.66 12.73
CA TYR A 289 7.96 14.58 13.17
C TYR A 289 9.37 14.68 12.57
N ALA A 290 9.50 15.01 11.29
CA ALA A 290 10.71 14.75 10.50
C ALA A 290 12.01 15.36 11.06
N HIS A 291 11.94 16.48 11.77
CA HIS A 291 13.12 17.12 12.36
C HIS A 291 13.69 16.39 13.59
N ASN A 292 12.96 15.41 14.13
CA ASN A 292 13.38 14.61 15.29
C ASN A 292 14.09 13.30 14.92
N ASP A 293 14.19 12.96 13.63
CA ASP A 293 14.74 11.68 13.17
C ASP A 293 15.67 11.86 11.97
N ASP A 294 16.98 11.68 12.19
CA ASP A 294 18.05 11.79 11.19
C ASP A 294 17.93 10.76 10.04
N ARG A 295 17.08 9.75 10.18
CA ARG A 295 16.77 8.78 9.13
C ARG A 295 15.85 9.38 8.06
N VAL A 296 15.14 10.46 8.35
CA VAL A 296 14.17 11.09 7.44
C VAL A 296 14.84 12.09 6.52
N ASP A 297 15.08 11.71 5.27
CA ASP A 297 15.84 12.54 4.30
C ASP A 297 14.94 13.35 3.35
N GLY A 298 13.65 12.98 3.29
CA GLY A 298 12.66 13.78 2.59
C GLY A 298 11.25 13.70 3.19
N ILE A 299 10.47 14.75 2.95
CA ILE A 299 9.03 14.75 3.15
C ILE A 299 8.31 15.14 1.85
N PHE A 300 7.36 14.31 1.43
CA PHE A 300 6.49 14.56 0.28
C PHE A 300 5.09 14.88 0.79
N MET A 301 4.71 16.15 0.70
CA MET A 301 3.52 16.71 1.30
C MET A 301 2.46 17.00 0.23
N VAL A 302 1.30 16.37 0.34
CA VAL A 302 0.19 16.55 -0.60
C VAL A 302 -0.94 17.30 0.07
N ASN A 303 -1.39 18.41 -0.53
CA ASN A 303 -2.48 19.25 -0.04
C ASN A 303 -2.39 19.56 1.48
N PRO A 304 -1.30 20.17 1.99
CA PRO A 304 -1.04 20.20 3.44
C PRO A 304 -2.12 20.91 4.25
N TRP A 305 -2.53 20.30 5.37
CA TRP A 305 -3.58 20.87 6.22
C TRP A 305 -3.05 21.96 7.15
N ILE A 306 -3.57 23.18 7.01
CA ILE A 306 -3.15 24.36 7.78
C ILE A 306 -4.28 25.03 8.59
N ARG A 307 -5.46 24.42 8.64
CA ARG A 307 -6.68 25.08 9.15
C ARG A 307 -6.71 25.30 10.66
N THR A 308 -7.18 26.49 11.04
CA THR A 308 -7.67 26.84 12.39
C THR A 308 -9.14 27.27 12.31
N GLU A 309 -9.90 27.20 13.41
CA GLU A 309 -11.31 27.68 13.46
C GLU A 309 -11.46 29.14 13.00
N ALA A 310 -10.46 30.00 13.24
CA ALA A 310 -10.45 31.40 12.79
C ALA A 310 -10.23 31.56 11.28
N GLY A 311 -9.41 30.69 10.67
CA GLY A 311 -9.19 30.66 9.22
C GLY A 311 -10.41 30.17 8.44
N GLN A 312 -11.19 29.26 9.04
CA GLN A 312 -12.43 28.71 8.48
C GLN A 312 -13.44 29.81 8.11
N ALA A 313 -13.61 30.82 8.98
CA ALA A 313 -14.56 31.91 8.75
C ALA A 313 -14.13 32.82 7.58
N GLN A 314 -12.84 33.18 7.48
CA GLN A 314 -12.35 34.11 6.44
C GLN A 314 -12.36 33.49 5.04
N THR A 315 -11.94 32.24 4.90
CA THR A 315 -11.86 31.59 3.58
C THR A 315 -13.23 31.16 3.07
N TYR A 316 -14.08 30.59 3.95
CA TYR A 316 -15.47 30.25 3.60
C TYR A 316 -16.24 31.49 3.11
N LEU A 317 -16.02 32.66 3.74
CA LEU A 317 -16.61 33.92 3.28
C LEU A 317 -16.01 34.38 1.93
N LYS A 318 -14.69 34.34 1.75
CA LYS A 318 -14.02 34.90 0.57
C LYS A 318 -14.30 34.12 -0.72
N HIS A 319 -14.21 32.79 -0.67
CA HIS A 319 -14.30 31.96 -1.88
C HIS A 319 -15.74 31.58 -2.24
N TYR A 320 -16.62 31.39 -1.26
CA TYR A 320 -18.03 31.07 -1.52
C TYR A 320 -18.84 32.29 -1.98
N TYR A 321 -18.56 33.49 -1.45
CA TYR A 321 -19.32 34.70 -1.85
C TYR A 321 -18.89 35.29 -3.18
N TRP A 322 -17.62 35.21 -3.60
CA TRP A 322 -17.22 35.83 -4.87
C TRP A 322 -17.86 35.17 -6.10
N GLY A 323 -18.07 33.85 -6.08
CA GLY A 323 -18.87 33.16 -7.10
C GLY A 323 -20.35 33.53 -7.04
N ARG A 324 -20.91 33.64 -5.82
CA ARG A 324 -22.34 33.94 -5.59
C ARG A 324 -22.74 35.39 -5.89
N LEU A 325 -21.84 36.36 -5.71
CA LEU A 325 -22.10 37.76 -6.03
C LEU A 325 -22.26 38.00 -7.55
N ARG A 326 -21.76 37.07 -8.37
CA ARG A 326 -21.94 37.02 -9.83
C ARG A 326 -23.16 36.21 -10.28
N ASP A 327 -23.86 35.56 -9.36
CA ASP A 327 -25.05 34.75 -9.65
C ASP A 327 -26.31 35.62 -9.72
N PRO A 328 -27.04 35.66 -10.85
CA PRO A 328 -28.29 36.41 -10.98
C PRO A 328 -29.38 35.93 -10.01
N GLU A 329 -29.40 34.64 -9.68
CA GLU A 329 -30.41 34.03 -8.80
C GLU A 329 -30.23 34.49 -7.34
N PHE A 330 -28.99 34.78 -6.94
CA PHE A 330 -28.67 35.36 -5.64
C PHE A 330 -29.31 36.74 -5.46
N TRP A 331 -29.17 37.63 -6.45
CA TRP A 331 -29.77 38.97 -6.41
C TRP A 331 -31.30 38.95 -6.49
N HIS A 332 -31.88 37.94 -7.14
CA HIS A 332 -33.33 37.72 -7.15
C HIS A 332 -33.85 37.39 -5.74
N LYS A 333 -33.15 36.52 -4.98
CA LYS A 333 -33.51 36.15 -3.60
C LYS A 333 -33.31 37.29 -2.59
N VAL A 334 -32.30 38.14 -2.80
CA VAL A 334 -32.08 39.36 -2.00
C VAL A 334 -33.21 40.38 -2.25
N LYS A 335 -33.67 40.53 -3.50
CA LYS A 335 -34.80 41.41 -3.84
C LYS A 335 -36.16 40.88 -3.39
N SER A 336 -36.32 39.58 -3.19
CA SER A 336 -37.57 38.96 -2.71
C SER A 336 -37.74 38.97 -1.19
N GLY A 337 -36.79 39.55 -0.42
CA GLY A 337 -36.97 39.81 1.01
C GLY A 337 -36.84 38.59 1.93
N ASP A 338 -36.04 37.58 1.58
CA ASP A 338 -35.79 36.44 2.46
C ASP A 338 -34.68 36.76 3.50
N PHE A 339 -35.10 37.21 4.68
CA PHE A 339 -34.26 37.85 5.71
C PHE A 339 -33.50 36.88 6.65
N SER A 340 -32.78 35.89 6.11
CA SER A 340 -31.83 35.08 6.92
C SER A 340 -30.42 35.69 7.03
N LEU A 341 -30.11 36.73 6.25
CA LEU A 341 -28.75 37.28 6.05
C LEU A 341 -28.28 38.34 7.08
N LEU A 342 -29.19 39.00 7.81
CA LEU A 342 -28.80 40.01 8.81
C LEU A 342 -28.10 39.42 10.04
N ARG A 343 -28.21 38.10 10.27
CA ARG A 343 -27.44 37.38 11.31
C ARG A 343 -25.94 37.29 10.98
N SER A 344 -25.58 37.30 9.70
CA SER A 344 -24.19 37.12 9.24
C SER A 344 -23.34 38.40 9.37
N VAL A 345 -23.96 39.59 9.35
CA VAL A 345 -23.25 40.88 9.51
C VAL A 345 -22.86 41.13 10.98
N LYS A 346 -23.65 40.64 11.94
CA LYS A 346 -23.35 40.76 13.38
C LYS A 346 -22.17 39.89 13.81
N GLY A 347 -21.94 38.77 13.12
CA GLY A 347 -20.74 37.93 13.28
C GLY A 347 -19.46 38.59 12.78
N TRP A 348 -19.56 39.51 11.81
CA TRP A 348 -18.42 40.25 11.24
C TRP A 348 -17.81 41.24 12.25
N LEU A 349 -18.63 41.92 13.05
CA LEU A 349 -18.16 42.90 14.04
C LEU A 349 -17.51 42.26 15.29
N GLY A 350 -17.89 41.03 15.63
CA GLY A 350 -17.29 40.28 16.76
C GLY A 350 -15.90 39.71 16.48
N LEU A 351 -15.57 39.45 15.20
CA LEU A 351 -14.29 38.86 14.79
C LEU A 351 -13.17 39.90 14.62
N VAL A 352 -13.50 41.16 14.36
CA VAL A 352 -12.49 42.23 14.16
C VAL A 352 -11.92 42.74 15.49
N SER A 353 -12.60 42.57 16.64
CA SER A 353 -12.11 43.06 17.93
C SER A 353 -11.06 42.15 18.60
N ASN A 354 -10.97 40.88 18.20
CA ASN A 354 -10.01 39.91 18.77
C ASN A 354 -8.69 39.79 17.99
N ALA A 355 -8.57 40.41 16.81
CA ALA A 355 -7.35 40.35 15.98
C ALA A 355 -6.24 41.33 16.42
N ARG A 356 -6.37 42.04 17.55
CA ARG A 356 -5.45 43.12 17.97
C ARG A 356 -4.57 42.83 19.19
N LYS A 357 -4.48 41.58 19.65
CA LYS A 357 -3.59 41.21 20.77
C LYS A 357 -2.72 39.99 20.45
N GLY A 358 -1.77 40.15 19.53
CA GLY A 358 -0.65 39.22 19.33
C GLY A 358 0.63 39.84 19.90
N ARG A 359 1.15 39.29 20.99
CA ARG A 359 2.35 39.74 21.70
C ARG A 359 3.58 39.11 21.01
N GLN A 360 4.53 39.93 20.55
CA GLN A 360 5.82 39.47 20.04
C GLN A 360 6.63 38.77 21.14
N SER A 361 7.11 37.56 20.89
CA SER A 361 8.17 36.90 21.67
C SER A 361 9.41 36.74 20.80
N ASN A 362 10.53 37.25 21.32
CA ASN A 362 11.86 37.18 20.70
C ASN A 362 12.49 35.79 20.85
N GLY A 363 13.31 35.44 19.87
CA GLY A 363 13.94 34.13 19.69
C GLY A 363 14.70 33.59 20.91
N ARG A 364 14.26 32.42 21.36
CA ARG A 364 15.06 31.40 22.05
C ARG A 364 15.03 30.14 21.19
N ALA A 365 16.04 29.28 21.34
CA ALA A 365 15.98 27.91 20.82
C ALA A 365 14.66 27.27 21.30
N VAL A 366 13.84 26.83 20.35
CA VAL A 366 12.47 26.36 20.63
C VAL A 366 12.60 24.91 21.09
N ASP A 367 12.17 24.63 22.32
CA ASP A 367 12.12 23.26 22.84
C ASP A 367 10.96 22.49 22.18
N GLU A 368 11.00 21.15 22.15
CA GLU A 368 9.94 20.35 21.51
C GLU A 368 8.58 20.58 22.19
N ALA A 369 8.60 20.78 23.52
CA ALA A 369 7.43 21.16 24.31
C ALA A 369 6.85 22.52 23.92
N ASP A 370 7.69 23.47 23.47
CA ASP A 370 7.25 24.78 23.00
C ASP A 370 6.55 24.67 21.63
N LEU A 371 7.00 23.76 20.75
CA LEU A 371 6.39 23.56 19.42
C LEU A 371 4.98 22.99 19.52
N VAL A 372 4.74 22.01 20.39
CA VAL A 372 3.44 21.33 20.53
C VAL A 372 2.33 22.30 20.96
N ALA A 373 2.67 23.33 21.74
CA ALA A 373 1.75 24.35 22.21
C ALA A 373 1.38 25.41 21.16
N LEU A 374 2.11 25.46 20.03
CA LEU A 374 1.88 26.47 19.00
C LEU A 374 0.60 26.19 18.19
N PRO A 375 -0.10 27.25 17.73
CA PRO A 375 -1.16 27.11 16.73
C PRO A 375 -0.65 26.40 15.48
N LEU A 376 -1.51 25.60 14.86
CA LEU A 376 -1.16 24.74 13.72
C LEU A 376 -0.29 25.42 12.63
N PRO A 377 -0.62 26.64 12.14
CA PRO A 377 0.19 27.25 11.09
C PRO A 377 1.60 27.64 11.53
N GLU A 378 1.73 28.08 12.78
CA GLU A 378 3.03 28.44 13.36
C GLU A 378 3.85 27.19 13.65
N ARG A 379 3.22 26.16 14.24
CA ARG A 379 3.86 24.86 14.48
C ARG A 379 4.41 24.28 13.18
N LEU A 380 3.59 24.22 12.11
CA LEU A 380 4.03 23.70 10.82
C LEU A 380 5.24 24.48 10.28
N THR A 381 5.15 25.80 10.27
CA THR A 381 6.22 26.66 9.75
C THR A 381 7.52 26.43 10.54
N ARG A 382 7.45 26.42 11.87
CA ARG A 382 8.62 26.19 12.73
C ARG A 382 9.21 24.80 12.57
N SER A 383 8.38 23.76 12.50
CA SER A 383 8.87 22.39 12.29
C SER A 383 9.57 22.24 10.94
N LEU A 384 9.05 22.86 9.88
CA LEU A 384 9.71 22.87 8.57
C LEU A 384 11.04 23.66 8.58
N MET A 385 11.13 24.75 9.35
CA MET A 385 12.38 25.50 9.51
C MET A 385 13.46 24.69 10.25
N LEU A 386 13.06 23.83 11.20
CA LEU A 386 13.96 22.95 11.94
C LEU A 386 14.43 21.76 11.11
N TYR A 387 13.58 21.28 10.19
CA TYR A 387 13.92 20.16 9.33
C TYR A 387 15.00 20.56 8.32
N SER A 388 16.02 19.73 8.16
CA SER A 388 17.18 19.97 7.27
C SER A 388 17.12 19.20 5.94
N GLY A 389 16.27 18.17 5.85
CA GLY A 389 16.10 17.36 4.64
C GLY A 389 15.30 18.04 3.53
N ARG A 390 14.97 17.26 2.50
CA ARG A 390 14.27 17.75 1.30
C ARG A 390 12.77 17.81 1.53
N VAL A 391 12.11 18.82 0.98
CA VAL A 391 10.66 19.01 1.11
C VAL A 391 10.07 19.22 -0.27
N TYR A 392 9.08 18.40 -0.63
CA TYR A 392 8.24 18.61 -1.81
C TYR A 392 6.81 18.86 -1.37
N VAL A 393 6.18 19.90 -1.92
CA VAL A 393 4.79 20.21 -1.67
C VAL A 393 4.03 20.16 -3.00
N LEU A 394 3.12 19.19 -3.11
CA LEU A 394 2.16 19.11 -4.20
C LEU A 394 0.81 19.65 -3.74
N THR A 395 0.23 20.53 -4.54
CA THR A 395 -1.09 21.11 -4.31
C THR A 395 -2.05 20.83 -5.45
N SER A 396 -3.35 20.79 -5.15
CA SER A 396 -4.42 20.57 -6.12
C SER A 396 -5.19 21.88 -6.35
N GLY A 397 -5.48 22.23 -7.61
CA GLY A 397 -6.09 23.52 -7.91
C GLY A 397 -7.57 23.61 -7.53
N ASN A 398 -8.31 22.51 -7.64
CA ASN A 398 -9.72 22.40 -7.25
C ASN A 398 -9.90 21.88 -5.80
N ASP A 399 -9.04 22.32 -4.89
CA ASP A 399 -9.08 21.94 -3.47
C ASP A 399 -8.96 23.15 -2.53
N TYR A 400 -9.97 23.36 -1.69
CA TYR A 400 -9.96 24.45 -0.71
C TYR A 400 -8.82 24.32 0.32
N ILE A 401 -8.40 23.10 0.67
CA ILE A 401 -7.31 22.90 1.63
C ILE A 401 -5.99 23.36 1.03
N ALA A 402 -5.70 22.92 -0.20
CA ALA A 402 -4.55 23.41 -0.96
C ALA A 402 -4.57 24.93 -1.17
N GLN A 403 -5.73 25.53 -1.48
CA GLN A 403 -5.84 26.98 -1.64
C GLN A 403 -5.58 27.73 -0.33
N GLU A 404 -6.02 27.22 0.81
CA GLU A 404 -5.74 27.84 2.10
C GLU A 404 -4.28 27.76 2.50
N PHE A 405 -3.61 26.64 2.21
CA PHE A 405 -2.18 26.52 2.38
C PHE A 405 -1.44 27.56 1.52
N LYS A 406 -1.80 27.70 0.24
CA LYS A 406 -1.24 28.74 -0.65
C LYS A 406 -1.48 30.16 -0.12
N ASP A 407 -2.71 30.45 0.31
CA ASP A 407 -3.09 31.75 0.88
C ASP A 407 -2.34 32.05 2.18
N PHE A 408 -2.07 31.03 3.00
CA PHE A 408 -1.28 31.15 4.23
C PHE A 408 0.18 31.44 3.92
N ILE A 409 0.84 30.63 3.10
CA ILE A 409 2.27 30.82 2.80
C ILE A 409 2.52 32.18 2.15
N GLY A 410 1.60 32.66 1.29
CA GLY A 410 1.72 33.97 0.64
C GLY A 410 1.54 35.17 1.57
N LYS A 411 0.94 35.01 2.75
CA LYS A 411 0.63 36.11 3.69
C LYS A 411 1.37 36.01 5.02
N SER A 412 1.84 34.82 5.39
CA SER A 412 2.50 34.58 6.67
C SER A 412 3.86 35.27 6.71
N ALA A 413 4.00 36.28 7.57
CA ALA A 413 5.29 36.95 7.76
C ALA A 413 6.37 35.98 8.26
N LEU A 414 6.00 34.98 9.10
CA LEU A 414 6.94 33.97 9.56
C LEU A 414 7.46 33.12 8.41
N TRP A 415 6.58 32.69 7.50
CA TRP A 415 6.96 31.92 6.33
C TRP A 415 7.80 32.75 5.34
N GLN A 416 7.32 33.96 5.01
CA GLN A 416 7.97 34.83 4.03
C GLN A 416 9.36 35.32 4.48
N ASN A 417 9.60 35.44 5.79
CA ASN A 417 10.90 35.81 6.33
C ASN A 417 11.84 34.61 6.60
N SER A 418 11.41 33.38 6.28
CA SER A 418 12.23 32.17 6.36
C SER A 418 12.89 31.85 5.01
N ASP A 419 13.77 30.84 5.00
CA ASP A 419 14.37 30.27 3.79
C ASP A 419 13.49 29.18 3.13
N LEU A 420 12.29 28.91 3.66
CA LEU A 420 11.43 27.81 3.21
C LEU A 420 11.07 27.90 1.73
N ASN A 421 10.79 29.09 1.19
CA ASN A 421 10.49 29.26 -0.24
C ASN A 421 11.67 28.90 -1.17
N GLN A 422 12.89 28.88 -0.65
CA GLN A 422 14.10 28.51 -1.40
C GLN A 422 14.43 27.02 -1.22
N ARG A 423 14.01 26.44 -0.09
CA ARG A 423 14.29 25.04 0.28
C ARG A 423 13.21 24.05 -0.14
N ILE A 424 11.96 24.51 -0.28
CA ILE A 424 10.82 23.66 -0.62
C ILE A 424 10.60 23.69 -2.14
N GLU A 425 10.48 22.51 -2.73
CA GLU A 425 10.03 22.34 -4.12
C GLU A 425 8.50 22.33 -4.15
N PHE A 426 7.88 23.16 -5.00
CA PHE A 426 6.42 23.26 -5.11
C PHE A 426 5.93 22.82 -6.48
N SER A 427 4.84 22.04 -6.49
CA SER A 427 4.10 21.65 -7.68
C SER A 427 2.60 21.88 -7.48
N ASP A 428 1.90 22.18 -8.58
CA ASP A 428 0.46 22.41 -8.59
C ASP A 428 -0.22 21.65 -9.72
N MET A 429 -1.23 20.86 -9.36
CA MET A 429 -2.10 20.16 -10.28
C MET A 429 -3.40 20.94 -10.45
N ALA A 430 -3.40 21.88 -11.39
CA ALA A 430 -4.45 22.89 -11.54
C ALA A 430 -5.89 22.33 -11.56
N ASP A 431 -6.12 21.18 -12.19
CA ASP A 431 -7.47 20.63 -12.34
C ASP A 431 -7.84 19.58 -11.27
N ALA A 432 -6.87 19.10 -10.49
CA ALA A 432 -7.08 18.00 -9.55
C ALA A 432 -7.98 18.41 -8.37
N ASP A 433 -8.85 17.48 -7.94
CA ASP A 433 -9.55 17.57 -6.66
C ASP A 433 -8.69 17.06 -5.50
N HIS A 434 -9.16 17.28 -4.27
CA HIS A 434 -8.43 16.95 -3.03
C HIS A 434 -7.92 15.51 -2.97
N THR A 435 -8.68 14.55 -3.51
CA THR A 435 -8.41 13.11 -3.40
C THR A 435 -7.89 12.50 -4.70
N PHE A 436 -7.58 13.34 -5.70
CA PHE A 436 -7.19 12.93 -7.03
C PHE A 436 -8.16 11.88 -7.62
N SER A 437 -9.47 12.14 -7.60
CA SER A 437 -10.47 11.08 -7.89
C SER A 437 -10.40 10.48 -9.32
N ARG A 438 -9.71 11.13 -10.26
CA ARG A 438 -9.50 10.67 -11.65
C ARG A 438 -8.21 9.87 -11.80
N SER A 439 -8.21 8.91 -12.72
CA SER A 439 -7.04 8.04 -12.97
C SER A 439 -5.79 8.83 -13.39
N HIS A 440 -5.93 9.79 -14.31
CA HIS A 440 -4.79 10.57 -14.81
C HIS A 440 -4.19 11.49 -13.73
N TRP A 441 -5.01 12.05 -12.82
CA TRP A 441 -4.51 12.82 -11.67
C TRP A 441 -3.71 11.93 -10.72
N ARG A 442 -4.20 10.72 -10.40
CA ARG A 442 -3.43 9.76 -9.58
C ARG A 442 -2.15 9.31 -10.24
N GLU A 443 -2.20 9.03 -11.53
CA GLU A 443 -1.02 8.62 -12.30
C GLU A 443 0.05 9.71 -12.30
N GLN A 444 -0.35 10.97 -12.48
CA GLN A 444 0.57 12.10 -12.36
C GLN A 444 1.10 12.25 -10.93
N LEU A 445 0.26 12.09 -9.89
CA LEU A 445 0.66 12.20 -8.49
C LEU A 445 1.71 11.13 -8.15
N PHE A 446 1.47 9.89 -8.59
CA PHE A 446 2.38 8.79 -8.36
C PHE A 446 3.68 8.95 -9.14
N THR A 447 3.60 9.47 -10.37
CA THR A 447 4.79 9.78 -11.19
C THR A 447 5.65 10.85 -10.52
N GLU A 448 5.07 11.98 -10.10
CA GLU A 448 5.81 13.04 -9.39
C GLU A 448 6.37 12.54 -8.06
N THR A 449 5.58 11.77 -7.29
CA THR A 449 6.03 11.13 -6.05
C THR A 449 7.23 10.24 -6.29
N ARG A 450 7.16 9.37 -7.29
CA ARG A 450 8.23 8.42 -7.63
C ARG A 450 9.48 9.14 -8.07
N ASP A 451 9.37 10.03 -9.04
CA ASP A 451 10.50 10.68 -9.68
C ASP A 451 11.25 11.57 -8.68
N TRP A 452 10.51 12.34 -7.85
CA TRP A 452 11.13 13.14 -6.80
C TRP A 452 11.78 12.28 -5.71
N SER A 453 11.08 11.24 -5.24
CA SER A 453 11.59 10.39 -4.15
C SER A 453 12.88 9.66 -4.59
N LEU A 454 12.91 9.08 -5.80
CA LEU A 454 14.11 8.42 -6.32
C LEU A 454 15.27 9.40 -6.54
N LEU A 455 15.01 10.63 -6.98
CA LEU A 455 16.03 11.68 -7.13
C LEU A 455 16.49 12.25 -5.78
N ALA A 456 15.66 12.21 -4.74
CA ALA A 456 16.04 12.51 -3.36
C ALA A 456 17.09 11.55 -2.83
N ILE A 457 17.02 10.30 -3.29
CA ILE A 457 17.79 9.18 -2.77
C ILE A 457 19.06 8.90 -3.61
N GLY A 458 19.12 9.39 -4.86
CA GLY A 458 20.22 9.14 -5.80
C GLY A 458 21.45 10.07 -5.68
N LYS A 459 21.61 10.81 -4.59
CA LYS A 459 22.79 11.66 -4.32
C LYS A 459 23.60 11.16 -3.15
#